data_AF-A0A959AED0-F1
#
_entry.id   AF-A0A959AED0-F1
#
_cell.length_a   1.000
_cell.length_b   1.000
_cell.length_c   1.000
_cell.angle_alpha   90.00
_cell.angle_beta   90.00
_cell.angle_gamma   90.00
#
_symmetry.space_group_name_H-M   'P 1'
#
loop_
_entity.id
_entity.type
_entity.pdbx_description
1 polymer ?
#
loop_
_entity_poly.entity_id
_entity_poly.type
_entity_poly.pdbx_seq_one_letter_code
_entity_poly.pdbx_strand_id
1 'polypeptide(L)'
;QTNPAPRPDGEEHFFVKDPWGNTFEVVGAKDWFSTGRPDLTGGVYGTIAGVSDMETSLRFYKEILGYDEVVYDQSDDFADWHGVDGGFGRFRRVLLRHSEKRKGPFSRLLGDTEIELVQSLDRQPKKIFENRLWGDLGYIHLCFDITGMAEMKQFCAERGHPFTVDSSGSFDMGEAAGYFSYIEDPDGTLIEFVETHKIPILKKIGWYLDLRKRRHPEKPLPVWMLKALGMGRVKG
;
A
#
# COMPACT_ATOMS: atom_id res chain seq x y z
N GLN A 1 14.52 4.39 -17.74
CA GLN A 1 14.17 5.47 -16.80
C GLN A 1 13.60 6.62 -17.61
N THR A 2 12.63 7.35 -17.08
CA THR A 2 12.17 8.62 -17.65
C THR A 2 12.97 9.79 -17.06
N ASN A 3 12.88 10.97 -17.67
CA ASN A 3 13.38 12.20 -17.06
C ASN A 3 12.37 12.67 -15.99
N PRO A 4 12.81 13.44 -14.98
CA PRO A 4 11.90 14.15 -14.10
C PRO A 4 10.92 15.01 -14.91
N ALA A 5 9.64 14.85 -14.60
CA ALA A 5 8.54 15.59 -15.18
C ALA A 5 7.53 15.93 -14.07
N PRO A 6 6.68 16.95 -14.25
CA PRO A 6 5.60 17.22 -13.29
C PRO A 6 4.45 16.23 -13.48
N ARG A 7 3.96 15.68 -12.37
CA ARG A 7 2.65 15.01 -12.28
C ARG A 7 1.50 15.99 -12.49
N PRO A 8 0.24 15.52 -12.57
CA PRO A 8 -0.94 16.40 -12.63
C PRO A 8 -1.11 17.35 -11.43
N ASP A 9 -0.52 17.05 -10.27
CA ASP A 9 -0.45 17.96 -9.09
C ASP A 9 0.74 18.94 -9.13
N GLY A 10 1.58 18.87 -10.16
CA GLY A 10 2.75 19.73 -10.34
C GLY A 10 4.01 19.28 -9.59
N GLU A 11 3.94 18.21 -8.79
CA GLU A 11 5.11 17.66 -8.10
C GLU A 11 5.96 16.85 -9.08
N GLU A 12 7.30 16.97 -8.99
CA GLU A 12 8.21 16.23 -9.87
C GLU A 12 8.28 14.75 -9.48
N HIS A 13 8.27 13.89 -10.50
CA HIS A 13 8.45 12.45 -10.37
C HIS A 13 9.18 11.89 -11.59
N PHE A 14 9.63 10.64 -11.51
CA PHE A 14 10.13 9.90 -12.67
C PHE A 14 9.99 8.39 -12.46
N PHE A 15 10.06 7.64 -13.56
CA PHE A 15 9.98 6.19 -13.54
C PHE A 15 11.36 5.55 -13.76
N VAL A 16 11.61 4.45 -13.06
CA VAL A 16 12.79 3.58 -13.24
C VAL A 16 12.34 2.14 -13.46
N LYS A 17 13.25 1.31 -13.97
CA LYS A 17 13.04 -0.14 -14.06
C LYS A 17 14.07 -0.85 -13.19
N ASP A 18 13.62 -1.89 -12.49
CA ASP A 18 14.54 -2.79 -11.80
C ASP A 18 15.27 -3.73 -12.80
N PRO A 19 16.22 -4.56 -12.34
CA PRO A 19 16.91 -5.51 -13.21
C PRO A 19 16.03 -6.55 -13.91
N TRP A 20 14.79 -6.74 -13.45
CA TRP A 20 13.80 -7.67 -14.03
C TRP A 20 12.79 -6.97 -14.94
N GLY A 21 12.90 -5.65 -15.09
CA GLY A 21 12.04 -4.84 -15.95
C GLY A 21 10.77 -4.33 -15.28
N ASN A 22 10.57 -4.56 -13.98
CA ASN A 22 9.42 -4.01 -13.26
C ASN A 22 9.56 -2.49 -13.13
N THR A 23 8.46 -1.77 -13.36
CA THR A 23 8.45 -0.30 -13.35
C THR A 23 8.18 0.21 -11.94
N PHE A 24 9.00 1.15 -11.48
CA PHE A 24 8.83 1.85 -10.22
C PHE A 24 8.72 3.34 -10.49
N GLU A 25 7.81 4.00 -9.78
CA GLU A 25 7.74 5.45 -9.73
C GLU A 25 8.55 5.95 -8.52
N VAL A 26 9.35 6.99 -8.74
CA VAL A 26 10.04 7.72 -7.68
C VAL A 26 9.35 9.07 -7.53
N VAL A 27 8.77 9.29 -6.35
CA VAL A 27 8.05 10.52 -5.98
C VAL A 27 8.70 11.19 -4.78
N GLY A 28 8.45 12.49 -4.63
CA GLY A 28 8.82 13.23 -3.42
C GLY A 28 7.91 12.86 -2.24
N ALA A 29 8.48 12.73 -1.05
CA ALA A 29 7.75 12.55 0.21
C ALA A 29 8.26 13.53 1.27
N LYS A 30 7.38 13.95 2.19
CA LYS A 30 7.69 14.93 3.25
C LYS A 30 7.75 14.30 4.65
N ASP A 31 7.27 13.08 4.78
CA ASP A 31 6.98 12.37 6.03
C ASP A 31 7.97 11.22 6.30
N TRP A 32 9.26 11.55 6.38
CA TRP A 32 10.31 10.56 6.57
C TRP A 32 10.40 10.02 8.00
N PHE A 33 10.38 8.69 8.16
CA PHE A 33 10.60 8.06 9.48
C PHE A 33 12.03 8.27 10.02
N SER A 34 13.04 8.18 9.15
CA SER A 34 14.45 8.34 9.51
C SER A 34 15.16 9.22 8.48
N THR A 35 15.86 10.25 8.96
CA THR A 35 16.70 11.14 8.16
C THR A 35 18.19 10.86 8.39
N GLY A 36 19.06 11.35 7.49
CA GLY A 36 20.52 11.21 7.64
C GLY A 36 21.08 9.82 7.32
N ARG A 37 20.34 9.01 6.56
CA ARG A 37 20.84 7.74 5.99
C ARG A 37 21.58 7.98 4.68
N PRO A 38 22.51 7.09 4.29
CA PRO A 38 23.22 7.21 3.01
C PRO A 38 22.33 6.84 1.81
N ASP A 39 21.19 6.18 2.03
CA ASP A 39 20.25 5.82 0.99
C ASP A 39 19.61 7.08 0.38
N LEU A 40 19.48 7.12 -0.95
CA LEU A 40 18.94 8.28 -1.68
C LEU A 40 17.41 8.29 -1.74
N THR A 41 16.77 7.14 -1.48
CA THR A 41 15.32 6.95 -1.54
C THR A 41 14.77 6.41 -0.22
N GLY A 42 13.48 6.63 -0.01
CA GLY A 42 12.72 6.12 1.12
C GLY A 42 12.26 4.67 0.93
N GLY A 43 11.19 4.30 1.65
CA GLY A 43 10.51 3.01 1.49
C GLY A 43 9.42 3.06 0.43
N VAL A 44 8.54 2.06 0.46
CA VAL A 44 7.30 2.05 -0.35
C VAL A 44 6.37 3.16 0.15
N TYR A 45 5.90 4.00 -0.76
CA TYR A 45 5.03 5.14 -0.45
C TYR A 45 3.59 4.96 -0.96
N GLY A 46 3.42 4.21 -2.05
CA GLY A 46 2.12 4.09 -2.69
C GLY A 46 2.12 3.09 -3.85
N THR A 47 1.04 3.09 -4.61
CA THR A 47 0.88 2.26 -5.80
C THR A 47 0.02 2.96 -6.85
N ILE A 48 0.23 2.56 -8.11
CA ILE A 48 -0.65 2.92 -9.23
C ILE A 48 -1.48 1.66 -9.55
N ALA A 49 -2.80 1.77 -9.49
CA ALA A 49 -3.74 0.68 -9.74
C ALA A 49 -4.60 0.97 -10.98
N GLY A 50 -4.58 0.05 -11.94
CA GLY A 50 -5.46 0.11 -13.11
C GLY A 50 -6.89 -0.30 -12.73
N VAL A 51 -7.88 0.50 -13.12
CA VAL A 51 -9.29 0.26 -12.81
C VAL A 51 -10.17 0.29 -14.06
N SER A 52 -11.23 -0.52 -14.08
CA SER A 52 -12.18 -0.55 -15.21
C SER A 52 -13.29 0.50 -15.10
N ASP A 53 -13.73 0.82 -13.89
CA ASP A 53 -14.74 1.84 -13.59
C ASP A 53 -14.29 2.72 -12.42
N MET A 54 -13.90 3.96 -12.73
CA MET A 54 -13.35 4.88 -11.74
C MET A 54 -14.31 5.13 -10.58
N GLU A 55 -15.61 5.29 -10.84
CA GLU A 55 -16.57 5.63 -9.78
C GLU A 55 -16.74 4.49 -8.76
N THR A 56 -16.74 3.25 -9.23
CA THR A 56 -16.81 2.06 -8.37
C THR A 56 -15.55 1.89 -7.55
N SER A 57 -14.38 2.09 -8.15
CA SER A 57 -13.10 2.04 -7.45
C SER A 57 -12.97 3.18 -6.43
N LEU A 58 -13.34 4.42 -6.78
CA LEU A 58 -13.34 5.54 -5.84
C LEU A 58 -14.17 5.25 -4.59
N ARG A 59 -15.37 4.67 -4.75
CA ARG A 59 -16.19 4.24 -3.60
C ARG A 59 -15.46 3.19 -2.75
N PHE A 60 -14.87 2.17 -3.37
CA PHE A 60 -14.12 1.13 -2.65
C PHE A 60 -12.93 1.70 -1.86
N TYR A 61 -12.02 2.40 -2.53
CA TYR A 61 -10.80 2.91 -1.90
C TYR A 61 -11.09 3.95 -0.81
N LYS A 62 -12.14 4.77 -1.00
CA LYS A 62 -12.61 5.70 0.03
C LYS A 62 -13.27 5.00 1.21
N GLU A 63 -14.26 4.15 0.97
CA GLU A 63 -15.08 3.59 2.04
C GLU A 63 -14.37 2.47 2.80
N ILE A 64 -13.62 1.61 2.09
CA ILE A 64 -12.94 0.45 2.69
C ILE A 64 -11.59 0.82 3.26
N LEU A 65 -10.77 1.53 2.48
CA LEU A 65 -9.37 1.81 2.83
C LEU A 65 -9.16 3.22 3.40
N GLY A 66 -10.19 4.08 3.33
CA GLY A 66 -10.18 5.41 3.90
C GLY A 66 -9.45 6.46 3.06
N TYR A 67 -9.09 6.17 1.81
CA TYR A 67 -8.45 7.16 0.92
C TYR A 67 -9.51 8.18 0.45
N ASP A 68 -9.78 9.16 1.29
CA ASP A 68 -10.94 10.06 1.21
C ASP A 68 -10.64 11.44 0.62
N GLU A 69 -9.36 11.79 0.48
CA GLU A 69 -8.91 13.03 -0.14
C GLU A 69 -8.50 12.78 -1.60
N VAL A 70 -9.13 13.51 -2.54
CA VAL A 70 -8.72 13.54 -3.96
C VAL A 70 -7.70 14.66 -4.14
N VAL A 71 -6.46 14.30 -4.50
CA VAL A 71 -5.38 15.26 -4.80
C VAL A 71 -5.57 15.85 -6.20
N TYR A 72 -5.89 15.00 -7.17
CA TYR A 72 -6.34 15.39 -8.50
C TYR A 72 -7.25 14.32 -9.10
N ASP A 73 -8.10 14.73 -10.04
CA ASP A 73 -8.89 13.88 -10.93
C ASP A 73 -8.85 14.54 -12.30
N GLN A 74 -8.04 13.99 -13.21
CA GLN A 74 -7.78 14.57 -14.53
C GLN A 74 -7.87 13.52 -15.62
N SER A 75 -8.30 13.94 -16.81
CA SER A 75 -8.35 13.08 -17.99
C SER A 75 -7.59 13.70 -19.15
N ASP A 76 -6.51 13.05 -19.60
CA ASP A 76 -5.67 13.54 -20.70
C ASP A 76 -4.80 12.41 -21.29
N ASP A 77 -4.02 12.73 -22.33
CA ASP A 77 -2.79 12.03 -22.70
C ASP A 77 -1.61 12.64 -21.92
N PHE A 78 -1.07 11.86 -20.99
CA PHE A 78 -0.16 12.37 -19.95
C PHE A 78 1.31 12.29 -20.40
N ALA A 79 1.90 13.44 -20.69
CA ALA A 79 3.29 13.53 -21.18
C ALA A 79 4.32 12.95 -20.20
N ASP A 80 4.06 12.99 -18.89
CA ASP A 80 4.90 12.39 -17.85
C ASP A 80 4.95 10.85 -17.92
N TRP A 81 3.99 10.23 -18.59
CA TRP A 81 3.95 8.79 -18.83
C TRP A 81 4.53 8.37 -20.19
N HIS A 82 4.85 9.33 -21.07
CA HIS A 82 5.46 9.04 -22.37
C HIS A 82 6.88 8.46 -22.16
N GLY A 83 7.03 7.16 -22.40
CA GLY A 83 8.25 6.41 -22.10
C GLY A 83 8.08 5.30 -21.05
N VAL A 84 6.90 5.20 -20.45
CA VAL A 84 6.45 4.03 -19.68
C VAL A 84 5.74 3.04 -20.60
N ASP A 85 5.94 1.74 -20.39
CA ASP A 85 5.27 0.71 -21.18
C ASP A 85 3.76 0.81 -21.01
N GLY A 86 3.03 1.03 -22.12
CA GLY A 86 1.59 1.27 -22.06
C GLY A 86 1.19 2.67 -21.60
N GLY A 87 2.12 3.60 -21.41
CA GLY A 87 1.86 4.97 -20.95
C GLY A 87 1.26 5.92 -21.99
N PHE A 88 1.17 5.50 -23.26
CA PHE A 88 0.55 6.30 -24.33
C PHE A 88 -0.97 6.12 -24.41
N GLY A 89 -1.66 7.21 -24.78
CA GLY A 89 -3.11 7.27 -24.96
C GLY A 89 -3.79 8.02 -23.83
N ARG A 90 -5.11 8.20 -23.91
CA ARG A 90 -5.85 8.92 -22.88
C ARG A 90 -6.22 8.04 -21.71
N PHE A 91 -6.07 8.60 -20.52
CA PHE A 91 -6.45 8.01 -19.25
C PHE A 91 -7.28 8.99 -18.43
N ARG A 92 -8.07 8.50 -17.48
CA ARG A 92 -8.48 9.26 -16.30
C ARG A 92 -7.62 8.80 -15.14
N ARG A 93 -6.92 9.73 -14.50
CA ARG A 93 -6.01 9.49 -13.37
C ARG A 93 -6.56 10.20 -12.15
N VAL A 94 -6.69 9.47 -11.04
CA VAL A 94 -7.16 10.02 -9.76
C VAL A 94 -6.21 9.61 -8.64
N LEU A 95 -5.51 10.59 -8.06
CA LEU A 95 -4.62 10.37 -6.93
C LEU A 95 -5.35 10.60 -5.61
N LEU A 96 -5.29 9.60 -4.73
CA LEU A 96 -5.98 9.62 -3.44
C LEU A 96 -5.00 9.60 -2.27
N ARG A 97 -5.39 10.29 -1.19
CA ARG A 97 -4.70 10.33 0.11
C ARG A 97 -5.70 10.12 1.26
N HIS A 98 -5.19 9.93 2.47
CA HIS A 98 -5.97 10.03 3.69
C HIS A 98 -5.94 11.48 4.19
N SER A 99 -7.11 12.07 4.45
CA SER A 99 -7.21 13.40 5.06
C SER A 99 -6.72 13.41 6.51
N GLU A 100 -6.86 12.27 7.20
CA GLU A 100 -6.48 12.07 8.60
C GLU A 100 -5.26 11.16 8.73
N LYS A 101 -4.41 11.44 9.72
CA LYS A 101 -3.23 10.61 9.99
C LYS A 101 -3.63 9.19 10.40
N ARG A 102 -2.97 8.21 9.80
CA ARG A 102 -3.15 6.79 10.13
C ARG A 102 -2.72 6.50 11.57
N LYS A 103 -3.47 5.61 12.21
CA LYS A 103 -3.27 5.17 13.60
C LYS A 103 -2.78 3.72 13.60
N GLY A 104 -2.27 3.28 14.75
CA GLY A 104 -1.82 1.90 14.96
C GLY A 104 -0.34 1.79 15.34
N PRO A 105 0.13 0.59 15.70
CA PRO A 105 1.48 0.34 16.20
C PRO A 105 2.58 0.83 15.25
N PHE A 106 2.39 0.65 13.94
CA PHE A 106 3.40 0.92 12.92
C PHE A 106 3.12 2.20 12.12
N SER A 107 2.09 2.98 12.45
CA SER A 107 1.69 4.13 11.62
C SER A 107 2.80 5.16 11.43
N ARG A 108 3.64 5.37 12.45
CA ARG A 108 4.81 6.26 12.34
C ARG A 108 5.93 5.71 11.43
N LEU A 109 6.05 4.39 11.32
CA LEU A 109 7.04 3.73 10.47
C LEU A 109 6.59 3.71 9.01
N LEU A 110 5.30 3.40 8.79
CA LEU A 110 4.70 3.28 7.46
C LEU A 110 4.44 4.65 6.81
N GLY A 111 4.14 5.68 7.61
CA GLY A 111 3.94 7.03 7.11
C GLY A 111 2.60 7.26 6.42
N ASP A 112 2.52 8.37 5.71
CA ASP A 112 1.44 8.68 4.78
C ASP A 112 1.63 7.86 3.49
N THR A 113 0.55 7.63 2.76
CA THR A 113 0.60 6.87 1.52
C THR A 113 -0.32 7.47 0.47
N GLU A 114 -0.04 7.16 -0.79
CA GLU A 114 -0.86 7.53 -1.93
C GLU A 114 -1.31 6.29 -2.72
N ILE A 115 -2.52 6.34 -3.27
CA ILE A 115 -2.96 5.40 -4.31
C ILE A 115 -3.43 6.20 -5.50
N GLU A 116 -2.83 5.94 -6.67
CA GLU A 116 -3.30 6.48 -7.93
C GLU A 116 -4.16 5.46 -8.66
N LEU A 117 -5.41 5.81 -8.94
CA LEU A 117 -6.32 5.00 -9.74
C LEU A 117 -6.29 5.46 -11.19
N VAL A 118 -6.19 4.52 -12.13
CA VAL A 118 -5.97 4.83 -13.54
C VAL A 118 -6.93 4.03 -14.41
N GLN A 119 -7.80 4.74 -15.11
CA GLN A 119 -8.74 4.16 -16.07
C GLN A 119 -8.29 4.50 -17.49
N SER A 120 -8.07 3.48 -18.34
CA SER A 120 -7.81 3.72 -19.76
C SER A 120 -9.09 4.12 -20.49
N LEU A 121 -9.04 5.20 -21.28
CA LEU A 121 -10.20 5.73 -21.99
C LEU A 121 -10.24 5.30 -23.46
N ASP A 122 -9.08 5.01 -24.04
CA ASP A 122 -8.94 4.72 -25.47
C ASP A 122 -8.81 3.23 -25.79
N ARG A 123 -8.67 2.37 -24.78
CA ARG A 123 -8.55 0.92 -24.96
C ARG A 123 -9.13 0.15 -23.79
N GLN A 124 -9.41 -1.13 -24.03
CA GLN A 124 -9.75 -2.10 -22.99
C GLN A 124 -8.48 -2.84 -22.53
N PRO A 125 -7.98 -2.60 -21.30
CA PRO A 125 -6.82 -3.31 -20.77
C PRO A 125 -7.11 -4.80 -20.59
N LYS A 126 -6.04 -5.61 -20.53
CA LYS A 126 -6.13 -7.05 -20.23
C LYS A 126 -5.46 -7.33 -18.91
N LYS A 127 -6.09 -8.17 -18.07
CA LYS A 127 -5.46 -8.68 -16.84
C LYS A 127 -4.35 -9.66 -17.21
N ILE A 128 -3.11 -9.31 -16.91
CA ILE A 128 -1.94 -10.13 -17.28
C ILE A 128 -1.89 -11.47 -16.53
N PHE A 129 -2.57 -11.56 -15.39
CA PHE A 129 -2.72 -12.77 -14.56
C PHE A 129 -4.19 -13.16 -14.41
N GLU A 130 -4.97 -13.04 -15.48
CA GLU A 130 -6.36 -13.50 -15.50
C GLU A 130 -6.48 -14.93 -14.93
N ASN A 131 -7.43 -15.13 -14.02
CA ASN A 131 -7.67 -16.40 -13.30
C ASN A 131 -6.53 -16.83 -12.35
N ARG A 132 -5.68 -15.92 -11.89
CA ARG A 132 -4.74 -16.16 -10.80
C ARG A 132 -4.95 -15.14 -9.68
N LEU A 133 -4.76 -15.58 -8.44
CA LEU A 133 -4.75 -14.71 -7.26
C LEU A 133 -3.39 -14.00 -7.19
N TRP A 134 -3.20 -13.00 -8.04
CA TRP A 134 -1.92 -12.30 -8.21
C TRP A 134 -2.14 -10.86 -8.71
N GLY A 135 -1.45 -9.90 -8.09
CA GLY A 135 -1.51 -8.48 -8.47
C GLY A 135 -0.83 -8.19 -9.80
N ASP A 136 0.50 -8.15 -9.81
CA ASP A 136 1.32 -7.77 -10.97
C ASP A 136 2.68 -8.51 -10.97
N LEU A 137 3.48 -8.33 -12.00
CA LEU A 137 4.83 -8.90 -12.11
C LEU A 137 5.68 -8.40 -10.94
N GLY A 138 6.10 -9.33 -10.08
CA GLY A 138 6.86 -9.03 -8.88
C GLY A 138 6.04 -8.59 -7.66
N TYR A 139 4.72 -8.39 -7.78
CA TYR A 139 3.85 -7.93 -6.69
C TYR A 139 2.61 -8.82 -6.55
N ILE A 140 2.40 -9.41 -5.37
CA ILE A 140 1.32 -10.38 -5.18
C ILE A 140 0.01 -9.70 -4.78
N HIS A 141 0.09 -8.71 -3.89
CA HIS A 141 -1.07 -8.03 -3.29
C HIS A 141 -0.64 -6.67 -2.69
N LEU A 142 -1.63 -5.86 -2.30
CA LEU A 142 -1.42 -4.71 -1.42
C LEU A 142 -1.70 -5.11 0.02
N CYS A 143 -0.78 -4.84 0.93
CA CYS A 143 -0.87 -5.26 2.33
C CYS A 143 -1.06 -4.07 3.26
N PHE A 144 -2.11 -4.11 4.09
CA PHE A 144 -2.43 -3.08 5.07
C PHE A 144 -2.33 -3.64 6.50
N ASP A 145 -1.54 -2.98 7.34
CA ASP A 145 -1.56 -3.20 8.78
C ASP A 145 -2.83 -2.60 9.38
N ILE A 146 -3.60 -3.44 10.07
CA ILE A 146 -4.85 -3.04 10.72
C ILE A 146 -4.89 -3.47 12.19
N THR A 147 -5.89 -2.98 12.89
CA THR A 147 -6.29 -3.48 14.21
C THR A 147 -7.81 -3.65 14.22
N GLY A 148 -8.29 -4.77 14.77
CA GLY A 148 -9.71 -5.12 14.76
C GLY A 148 -10.10 -5.90 13.50
N MET A 149 -9.49 -7.08 13.28
CA MET A 149 -9.81 -7.91 12.11
C MET A 149 -11.28 -8.38 12.10
N ALA A 150 -11.88 -8.62 13.27
CA ALA A 150 -13.27 -9.03 13.37
C ALA A 150 -14.22 -7.91 12.92
N GLU A 151 -13.95 -6.68 13.35
CA GLU A 151 -14.66 -5.49 12.95
C GLU A 151 -14.47 -5.21 11.46
N MET A 152 -13.24 -5.35 10.95
CA MET A 152 -12.96 -5.20 9.51
C MET A 152 -13.72 -6.23 8.67
N LYS A 153 -13.78 -7.49 9.12
CA LYS A 153 -14.54 -8.55 8.45
C LYS A 153 -16.01 -8.20 8.32
N GLN A 154 -16.64 -7.75 9.41
CA GLN A 154 -18.04 -7.32 9.40
C GLN A 154 -18.22 -6.10 8.50
N PHE A 155 -17.35 -5.10 8.66
CA PHE A 155 -17.40 -3.84 7.91
C PHE A 155 -17.33 -4.04 6.40
N CYS A 156 -16.42 -4.91 5.94
CA CYS A 156 -16.28 -5.24 4.52
C CYS A 156 -17.46 -6.08 4.01
N ALA A 157 -17.96 -7.04 4.79
CA ALA A 157 -19.13 -7.84 4.42
C ALA A 157 -20.40 -7.00 4.25
N GLU A 158 -20.65 -6.03 5.15
CA GLU A 158 -21.78 -5.09 5.06
C GLU A 158 -21.72 -4.18 3.82
N ARG A 159 -20.53 -4.01 3.24
CA ARG A 159 -20.29 -3.20 2.02
C ARG A 159 -20.14 -4.04 0.75
N GLY A 160 -20.40 -5.35 0.82
CA GLY A 160 -20.35 -6.24 -0.34
C GLY A 160 -18.96 -6.74 -0.71
N HIS A 161 -17.95 -6.56 0.14
CA HIS A 161 -16.58 -7.05 -0.05
C HIS A 161 -16.18 -8.06 1.05
N PRO A 162 -16.91 -9.18 1.23
CA PRO A 162 -16.57 -10.14 2.28
C PRO A 162 -15.14 -10.71 2.08
N PHE A 163 -14.53 -11.16 3.17
CA PHE A 163 -13.20 -11.79 3.09
C PHE A 163 -13.25 -13.03 2.17
N THR A 164 -12.35 -13.08 1.20
CA THR A 164 -12.17 -14.19 0.25
C THR A 164 -11.27 -15.27 0.85
N VAL A 165 -10.30 -14.87 1.69
CA VAL A 165 -9.43 -15.74 2.48
C VAL A 165 -9.36 -15.19 3.90
N ASP A 166 -9.37 -16.10 4.88
CA ASP A 166 -9.39 -15.77 6.30
C ASP A 166 -8.61 -16.85 7.08
N SER A 167 -7.48 -16.48 7.71
CA SER A 167 -6.67 -17.42 8.49
C SER A 167 -7.36 -17.94 9.76
N SER A 168 -8.58 -17.48 10.04
CA SER A 168 -9.45 -17.88 11.16
C SER A 168 -8.77 -17.72 12.52
N GLY A 169 -8.03 -16.62 12.68
CA GLY A 169 -7.32 -16.25 13.90
C GLY A 169 -5.80 -16.17 13.73
N SER A 170 -5.10 -16.29 14.85
CA SER A 170 -3.65 -16.07 14.90
C SER A 170 -2.88 -17.20 14.24
N PHE A 171 -2.27 -16.91 13.09
CA PHE A 171 -1.31 -17.77 12.43
C PHE A 171 0.09 -17.55 13.00
N ASP A 172 0.75 -18.63 13.43
CA ASP A 172 2.10 -18.60 14.01
C ASP A 172 3.15 -18.77 12.91
N MET A 173 4.03 -17.77 12.75
CA MET A 173 5.16 -17.79 11.83
C MET A 173 6.50 -17.99 12.57
N GLY A 174 6.44 -18.59 13.76
CA GLY A 174 7.57 -18.87 14.65
C GLY A 174 7.93 -17.69 15.55
N GLU A 175 8.46 -16.61 14.95
CA GLU A 175 8.95 -15.46 15.73
C GLU A 175 7.97 -14.30 15.80
N ALA A 176 7.01 -14.29 14.89
CA ALA A 176 5.89 -13.38 14.84
C ALA A 176 4.61 -14.18 14.67
N ALA A 177 3.49 -13.60 15.07
CA ALA A 177 2.17 -14.16 14.83
C ALA A 177 1.23 -13.03 14.42
N GLY A 178 0.30 -13.34 13.53
CA GLY A 178 -0.66 -12.37 13.01
C GLY A 178 -1.93 -13.03 12.50
N TYR A 179 -2.94 -12.22 12.27
CA TYR A 179 -4.17 -12.62 11.60
C TYR A 179 -4.12 -12.05 10.17
N PHE A 180 -4.28 -12.91 9.17
CA PHE A 180 -4.23 -12.58 7.75
C PHE A 180 -5.60 -12.79 7.12
N SER A 181 -6.04 -11.84 6.30
CA SER A 181 -7.23 -11.98 5.49
C SER A 181 -7.09 -11.21 4.18
N TYR A 182 -7.94 -11.54 3.22
CA TYR A 182 -7.94 -10.92 1.90
C TYR A 182 -9.35 -10.51 1.50
N ILE A 183 -9.43 -9.36 0.81
CA ILE A 183 -10.56 -9.00 -0.05
C ILE A 183 -10.03 -8.69 -1.45
N GLU A 184 -10.95 -8.47 -2.38
CA GLU A 184 -10.65 -7.99 -3.73
C GLU A 184 -11.23 -6.58 -3.91
N ASP A 185 -10.49 -5.70 -4.58
CA ASP A 185 -11.03 -4.47 -5.13
C ASP A 185 -12.04 -4.78 -6.27
N PRO A 186 -12.74 -3.78 -6.84
CA PRO A 186 -13.69 -4.00 -7.92
C PRO A 186 -13.11 -4.68 -9.18
N ASP A 187 -11.79 -4.59 -9.37
CA ASP A 187 -11.05 -5.14 -10.49
C ASP A 187 -10.29 -6.43 -10.12
N GLY A 188 -10.49 -7.01 -8.93
CA GLY A 188 -9.86 -8.26 -8.50
C GLY A 188 -8.43 -8.12 -7.96
N THR A 189 -7.94 -6.90 -7.73
CA THR A 189 -6.66 -6.70 -7.04
C THR A 189 -6.78 -7.19 -5.61
N LEU A 190 -5.84 -8.03 -5.18
CA LEU A 190 -5.81 -8.55 -3.82
C LEU A 190 -5.42 -7.47 -2.82
N ILE A 191 -6.28 -7.26 -1.84
CA ILE A 191 -6.04 -6.40 -0.68
C ILE A 191 -5.93 -7.31 0.55
N GLU A 192 -4.71 -7.44 1.08
CA GLU A 192 -4.41 -8.17 2.31
C GLU A 192 -4.58 -7.25 3.53
N PHE A 193 -5.27 -7.74 4.55
CA PHE A 193 -5.25 -7.17 5.88
C PHE A 193 -4.43 -8.04 6.81
N VAL A 194 -3.50 -7.42 7.51
CA VAL A 194 -2.65 -8.05 8.51
C VAL A 194 -2.88 -7.39 9.85
N GLU A 195 -3.31 -8.16 10.84
CA GLU A 195 -3.31 -7.74 12.23
C GLU A 195 -2.15 -8.42 12.97
N THR A 196 -1.10 -7.66 13.23
CA THR A 196 0.08 -8.18 13.92
C THR A 196 -0.23 -8.40 15.41
N HIS A 197 -0.10 -9.64 15.90
CA HIS A 197 -0.34 -9.96 17.30
C HIS A 197 0.92 -9.92 18.16
N LYS A 198 2.04 -10.40 17.63
CA LYS A 198 3.28 -10.55 18.39
C LYS A 198 4.48 -10.15 17.54
N ILE A 199 5.35 -9.32 18.12
CA ILE A 199 6.61 -8.90 17.49
C ILE A 199 7.83 -9.14 18.39
N PRO A 200 8.98 -9.54 17.82
CA PRO A 200 10.24 -9.60 18.55
C PRO A 200 10.84 -8.19 18.69
N ILE A 201 11.05 -7.73 19.92
CA ILE A 201 11.76 -6.45 20.18
C ILE A 201 13.27 -6.68 20.19
N LEU A 202 13.73 -7.73 20.88
CA LEU A 202 15.11 -8.16 20.85
C LEU A 202 15.19 -9.69 20.84
N LYS A 203 15.24 -10.24 19.62
CA LYS A 203 15.23 -11.68 19.35
C LYS A 203 16.28 -12.46 20.15
N LYS A 204 17.51 -11.94 20.24
CA LYS A 204 18.64 -12.64 20.90
C LYS A 204 18.42 -12.96 22.37
N ILE A 205 17.55 -12.22 23.06
CA ILE A 205 17.25 -12.45 24.48
C ILE A 205 15.79 -12.88 24.70
N GLY A 206 15.08 -13.23 23.62
CA GLY A 206 13.68 -13.66 23.69
C GLY A 206 12.71 -12.59 24.18
N TRP A 207 12.99 -11.30 23.94
CA TRP A 207 12.08 -10.22 24.34
C TRP A 207 11.06 -9.94 23.23
N TYR A 208 9.78 -10.20 23.52
CA TYR A 208 8.66 -10.01 22.61
C TYR A 208 7.60 -9.06 23.17
N LEU A 209 6.88 -8.39 22.30
CA LEU A 209 5.70 -7.59 22.62
C LEU A 209 4.45 -8.24 22.00
N ASP A 210 3.43 -8.48 22.83
CA ASP A 210 2.09 -8.85 22.39
C ASP A 210 1.26 -7.56 22.20
N LEU A 211 0.96 -7.23 20.95
CA LEU A 211 0.27 -5.99 20.57
C LEU A 211 -1.19 -5.97 21.01
N ARG A 212 -1.81 -7.15 21.20
CA ARG A 212 -3.21 -7.27 21.66
C ARG A 212 -3.39 -6.83 23.11
N LYS A 213 -2.29 -6.85 23.89
CA LYS A 213 -2.29 -6.44 25.32
C LYS A 213 -2.08 -4.94 25.51
N ARG A 214 -1.98 -4.17 24.43
CA ARG A 214 -1.75 -2.72 24.51
C ARG A 214 -3.02 -2.01 24.96
N ARG A 215 -2.89 -1.13 25.96
CA ARG A 215 -3.99 -0.27 26.43
C ARG A 215 -4.49 0.73 25.38
N HIS A 216 -3.58 1.17 24.51
CA HIS A 216 -3.83 2.16 23.45
C HIS A 216 -3.33 1.60 22.11
N PRO A 217 -4.10 0.73 21.44
CA PRO A 217 -3.70 0.12 20.17
C PRO A 217 -3.53 1.15 19.05
N GLU A 218 -4.29 2.24 19.09
CA GLU A 218 -4.29 3.34 18.12
C GLU A 218 -3.01 4.18 18.13
N LYS A 219 -2.25 4.15 19.24
CA LYS A 219 -1.01 4.90 19.35
C LYS A 219 0.14 4.19 18.62
N PRO A 220 1.08 4.93 18.03
CA PRO A 220 2.29 4.33 17.47
C PRO A 220 3.17 3.72 18.57
N LEU A 221 3.97 2.72 18.20
CA LEU A 221 5.05 2.23 19.04
C LEU A 221 6.09 3.35 19.27
N PRO A 222 6.75 3.37 20.43
CA PRO A 222 7.89 4.25 20.67
C PRO A 222 8.96 4.11 19.58
N VAL A 223 9.57 5.23 19.17
CA VAL A 223 10.57 5.27 18.08
C VAL A 223 11.73 4.30 18.32
N TRP A 224 12.19 4.17 19.56
CA TRP A 224 13.29 3.26 19.87
C TRP A 224 12.92 1.78 19.60
N MET A 225 11.65 1.40 19.79
CA MET A 225 11.17 0.05 19.47
C MET A 225 11.15 -0.16 17.96
N LEU A 226 10.61 0.80 17.21
CA LEU A 226 10.57 0.75 15.75
C LEU A 226 11.99 0.70 15.15
N LYS A 227 12.92 1.48 15.70
CA LYS A 227 14.35 1.40 15.32
C LYS A 227 14.98 0.06 15.66
N ALA A 228 14.58 -0.57 16.77
CA ALA A 228 15.11 -1.88 17.17
C ALA A 228 14.72 -3.00 16.19
N LEU A 229 13.51 -2.94 15.62
CA LEU A 229 13.07 -3.87 14.57
C LEU A 229 14.01 -3.82 13.35
N GLY A 230 14.55 -2.64 13.01
CA GLY A 230 15.50 -2.46 11.91
C GLY A 230 16.93 -2.92 12.19
N MET A 231 17.31 -3.23 13.44
CA MET A 231 18.68 -3.64 13.79
C MET A 231 19.04 -5.05 13.28
N GLY A 232 18.06 -5.83 12.85
CA GLY A 232 18.26 -7.13 12.20
C GLY A 232 18.48 -7.05 10.68
N ARG A 233 18.51 -5.84 10.09
CA ARG A 233 18.63 -5.68 8.63
C ARG A 233 19.91 -6.34 8.12
N VAL A 234 19.75 -7.29 7.20
CA VAL A 234 20.87 -7.85 6.44
C VAL A 234 21.47 -6.71 5.62
N LYS A 235 22.76 -6.43 5.81
CA LYS A 235 23.49 -5.50 4.94
C LYS A 235 23.76 -6.25 3.64
N GLY A 236 23.10 -5.82 2.57
CA GLY A 236 23.46 -6.17 1.19
C GLY A 236 24.66 -5.36 0.73
#